data_AF-A0A7S1F564-F1
#
_entry.id   AF-A0A7S1F564-F1
#
_cell.length_a   1.000
_cell.length_b   1.000
_cell.length_c   1.000
_cell.angle_alpha   90.00
_cell.angle_beta   90.00
_cell.angle_gamma   90.00
#
_symmetry.space_group_name_H-M   'P 1'
#
loop_
_entity.id
_entity.type
_entity.pdbx_description
1 polymer ?
#
loop_
_entity_poly.entity_id
_entity_poly.type
_entity_poly.pdbx_seq_one_letter_code
_entity_poly.pdbx_strand_id
1 'polypeptide(L)'
;VCTALLIRELLKAHFPLLDLVPRILGPEDDLTKASKVLLVICSNGCFQQRNFVRQLFEAASVGVGIITVVVEQSFRFPTEVFYSQVREAYHVVTDRLDTTEDLVLIIRKIFEEIAVGVHPQDSEEAVKVRVAAIAQRLLHNSVKYLMSDEKKDRLLELLPSVADVDGERLKIESLDEDECSSSEEEATE
;
A
#
# COMPACT_ATOMS: atom_id res chain seq x y z
N VAL A 1 -7.98 1.12 6.40
CA VAL A 1 -8.48 -0.27 6.16
C VAL A 1 -9.98 -0.31 5.80
N CYS A 2 -10.87 0.35 6.57
CA CYS A 2 -12.32 0.29 6.31
C CYS A 2 -12.74 0.69 4.87
N THR A 3 -12.26 1.82 4.34
CA THR A 3 -12.62 2.27 2.99
C THR A 3 -12.16 1.32 1.88
N ALA A 4 -11.00 0.67 2.05
CA ALA A 4 -10.50 -0.31 1.08
C ALA A 4 -11.43 -1.54 1.01
N LEU A 5 -11.93 -2.01 2.15
CA LEU A 5 -12.92 -3.10 2.22
C LEU A 5 -14.24 -2.71 1.57
N LEU A 6 -14.74 -1.49 1.84
CA LEU A 6 -15.96 -0.97 1.23
C LEU A 6 -15.84 -0.91 -0.30
N ILE A 7 -14.75 -0.33 -0.81
CA ILE A 7 -14.49 -0.25 -2.26
C ILE A 7 -14.42 -1.66 -2.85
N ARG A 8 -13.67 -2.58 -2.22
CA ARG A 8 -13.57 -3.97 -2.66
C ARG A 8 -14.95 -4.64 -2.75
N GLU A 9 -15.79 -4.45 -1.74
CA GLU A 9 -17.14 -5.04 -1.72
C GLU A 9 -18.00 -4.49 -2.86
N LEU A 10 -18.02 -3.17 -3.04
CA LEU A 10 -18.80 -2.52 -4.10
C LEU A 10 -18.28 -2.86 -5.50
N LEU A 11 -16.96 -3.07 -5.67
CA LEU A 11 -16.39 -3.49 -6.95
C LEU A 11 -16.85 -4.88 -7.39
N LYS A 12 -17.26 -5.77 -6.48
CA LYS A 12 -17.81 -7.10 -6.85
C LYS A 12 -19.02 -7.00 -7.77
N ALA A 13 -19.83 -5.95 -7.64
CA ALA A 13 -20.97 -5.71 -8.52
C ALA A 13 -20.57 -5.41 -9.98
N HIS A 14 -19.32 -4.99 -10.21
CA HIS A 14 -18.78 -4.66 -11.52
C HIS A 14 -17.92 -5.78 -12.14
N PHE A 15 -17.47 -6.74 -11.33
CA PHE A 15 -16.61 -7.84 -11.74
C PHE A 15 -17.28 -9.19 -11.46
N PRO A 16 -17.95 -9.80 -12.47
CA PRO A 16 -18.64 -11.08 -12.27
C PRO A 16 -17.66 -12.24 -12.01
N LEU A 17 -16.38 -12.07 -12.38
CA LEU A 17 -15.30 -13.00 -12.07
C LEU A 17 -14.53 -12.50 -10.85
N LEU A 18 -14.44 -13.33 -9.81
CA LEU A 18 -13.77 -12.98 -8.55
C LEU A 18 -12.27 -12.65 -8.74
N ASP A 19 -11.66 -13.16 -9.80
CA ASP A 19 -10.23 -12.95 -10.11
C ASP A 19 -9.90 -11.51 -10.49
N LEU A 20 -10.91 -10.69 -10.81
CA LEU A 20 -10.74 -9.27 -11.15
C LEU A 20 -11.00 -8.34 -9.95
N VAL A 21 -11.46 -8.88 -8.83
CA VAL A 21 -11.73 -8.09 -7.62
C VAL A 21 -10.40 -7.79 -6.92
N PRO A 22 -10.07 -6.52 -6.65
CA PRO A 22 -8.81 -6.17 -6.02
C PRO A 22 -8.60 -6.87 -4.67
N ARG A 23 -7.40 -7.43 -4.48
CA ARG A 23 -6.92 -7.92 -3.19
C ARG A 23 -6.37 -6.76 -2.37
N ILE A 24 -6.72 -6.73 -1.09
CA ILE A 24 -6.11 -5.78 -0.13
C ILE A 24 -4.82 -6.39 0.36
N LEU A 25 -3.73 -5.63 0.29
CA LEU A 25 -2.43 -6.03 0.81
C LEU A 25 -2.37 -5.76 2.30
N GLY A 26 -2.01 -6.77 3.09
CA GLY A 26 -1.61 -6.61 4.48
C GLY A 26 -0.22 -5.95 4.61
N PRO A 27 0.20 -5.61 5.84
CA PRO A 27 1.53 -5.05 6.12
C PRO A 27 2.70 -5.85 5.56
N GLU A 28 2.61 -7.18 5.72
CA GLU A 28 3.64 -8.15 5.31
C GLU A 28 3.38 -8.78 3.94
N ASP A 29 2.25 -8.45 3.30
CA ASP A 29 1.95 -8.98 1.97
C ASP A 29 2.84 -8.31 0.92
N ASP A 30 3.39 -9.14 0.05
CA ASP A 30 4.12 -8.73 -1.15
C ASP A 30 3.18 -8.59 -2.35
N LEU A 31 3.55 -7.71 -3.28
CA LEU A 31 2.83 -7.53 -4.53
C LEU A 31 3.11 -8.71 -5.47
N THR A 32 2.05 -9.40 -5.87
CA THR A 32 2.19 -10.49 -6.85
C THR A 32 2.72 -9.94 -8.17
N LYS A 33 3.73 -10.59 -8.77
CA LYS A 33 4.33 -10.20 -10.08
C LYS A 33 3.33 -10.16 -11.24
N ALA A 34 2.19 -10.83 -11.11
CA ALA A 34 1.10 -10.83 -12.09
C ALA A 34 0.19 -9.59 -11.99
N SER A 35 0.36 -8.76 -10.96
CA SER A 35 -0.43 -7.55 -10.73
C SER A 35 -0.18 -6.56 -11.87
N LYS A 36 -1.26 -6.10 -12.51
CA LYS A 36 -1.19 -5.11 -13.59
C LYS A 36 -1.53 -3.70 -13.14
N VAL A 37 -2.40 -3.59 -12.14
CA VAL A 37 -2.91 -2.32 -11.62
C VAL A 37 -2.94 -2.37 -10.09
N LEU A 38 -2.49 -1.29 -9.46
CA LEU A 38 -2.57 -1.06 -8.03
C LEU A 38 -3.57 0.07 -7.73
N LEU A 39 -4.50 -0.20 -6.81
CA LEU A 39 -5.37 0.83 -6.24
C LEU A 39 -4.68 1.41 -5.01
N VAL A 40 -4.23 2.66 -5.10
CA VAL A 40 -3.55 3.34 -4.00
C VAL A 40 -4.55 4.15 -3.20
N ILE A 41 -4.85 3.70 -1.99
CA ILE A 41 -5.79 4.36 -1.08
C ILE A 41 -5.04 5.40 -0.24
N CYS A 42 -5.17 6.67 -0.60
CA CYS A 42 -4.50 7.80 0.03
C CYS A 42 -5.34 8.42 1.15
N SER A 43 -4.79 8.37 2.37
CA SER A 43 -5.23 9.13 3.54
C SER A 43 -4.11 10.08 4.00
N ASN A 44 -4.41 11.05 4.88
CA ASN A 44 -3.35 11.81 5.51
C ASN A 44 -2.41 10.85 6.27
N GLY A 45 -1.11 11.06 6.16
CA GLY A 45 -0.12 10.22 6.85
C GLY A 45 0.31 8.94 6.11
N CYS A 46 -0.33 8.55 4.99
CA CYS A 46 -0.06 7.24 4.37
C CYS A 46 1.39 7.07 3.87
N PHE A 47 2.02 8.14 3.37
CA PHE A 47 3.40 8.10 2.89
C PHE A 47 4.46 8.08 4.00
N GLN A 48 4.07 8.28 5.26
CA GLN A 48 4.95 8.07 6.42
C GLN A 48 4.92 6.61 6.91
N GLN A 49 4.03 5.77 6.40
CA GLN A 49 3.93 4.38 6.81
C GLN A 49 4.94 3.51 6.05
N ARG A 50 5.87 2.90 6.78
CA ARG A 50 6.92 2.00 6.24
C ARG A 50 6.39 0.95 5.26
N ASN A 51 5.33 0.24 5.65
CA ASN A 51 4.77 -0.84 4.83
C ASN A 51 4.15 -0.31 3.53
N PHE A 52 3.51 0.86 3.59
CA PHE A 52 2.94 1.51 2.43
C PHE A 52 4.02 1.96 1.44
N VAL A 53 5.08 2.60 1.95
CA VAL A 53 6.24 3.02 1.14
C VAL A 53 6.94 1.82 0.51
N ARG A 54 7.16 0.74 1.27
CA ARG A 54 7.73 -0.53 0.76
C ARG A 54 6.92 -1.06 -0.43
N GLN A 55 5.59 -1.13 -0.28
CA GLN A 55 4.70 -1.62 -1.34
C GLN A 55 4.67 -0.69 -2.56
N LEU A 56 4.85 0.63 -2.39
CA LEU A 56 4.98 1.56 -3.51
C LEU A 56 6.26 1.33 -4.31
N PHE A 57 7.38 1.04 -3.64
CA PHE A 57 8.63 0.69 -4.33
C PHE A 57 8.51 -0.63 -5.09
N GLU A 58 7.87 -1.63 -4.48
CA GLU A 58 7.60 -2.90 -5.15
C GLU A 58 6.68 -2.74 -6.37
N ALA A 59 5.64 -1.92 -6.24
CA ALA A 59 4.77 -1.56 -7.36
C ALA A 59 5.53 -0.84 -8.47
N ALA A 60 6.46 0.06 -8.12
CA ALA A 60 7.31 0.76 -9.07
C ALA A 60 8.24 -0.20 -9.81
N SER A 61 8.85 -1.16 -9.11
CA SER A 61 9.79 -2.12 -9.72
C SER A 61 9.10 -3.13 -10.64
N VAL A 62 7.88 -3.56 -10.30
CA VAL A 62 7.05 -4.40 -11.18
C VAL A 62 6.49 -3.58 -12.36
N GLY A 63 6.40 -2.25 -12.21
CA GLY A 63 5.88 -1.36 -13.23
C GLY A 63 4.37 -1.52 -13.41
N VAL A 64 3.63 -1.54 -12.30
CA VAL A 64 2.16 -1.61 -12.34
C VAL A 64 1.53 -0.26 -12.68
N GLY A 65 0.35 -0.29 -13.30
CA GLY A 65 -0.50 0.88 -13.45
C GLY A 65 -1.09 1.31 -12.10
N ILE A 66 -1.43 2.59 -11.94
CA ILE A 66 -2.01 3.11 -10.69
C ILE A 66 -3.37 3.75 -10.90
N ILE A 67 -4.25 3.54 -9.93
CA ILE A 67 -5.44 4.33 -9.70
C ILE A 67 -5.38 4.89 -8.28
N THR A 68 -5.28 6.21 -8.17
CA THR A 68 -5.22 6.91 -6.89
C THR A 68 -6.63 7.16 -6.36
N VAL A 69 -6.89 6.76 -5.12
CA VAL A 69 -8.18 6.96 -4.43
C VAL A 69 -7.95 7.77 -3.16
N VAL A 70 -8.54 8.95 -3.06
CA VAL A 70 -8.42 9.81 -1.88
C VAL A 70 -9.61 9.57 -0.97
N VAL A 71 -9.37 9.25 0.31
CA VAL A 71 -10.45 8.83 1.22
C VAL A 71 -10.89 9.89 2.23
N GLU A 72 -10.16 10.98 2.34
CA GLU A 72 -10.42 12.06 3.31
C GLU A 72 -10.67 13.38 2.61
N GLN A 73 -11.71 14.12 3.05
CA GLN A 73 -12.00 15.46 2.53
C GLN A 73 -10.91 16.48 2.88
N SER A 74 -10.23 16.26 4.00
CA SER A 74 -9.10 17.07 4.46
C SER A 74 -7.78 16.70 3.80
N PHE A 75 -7.76 15.71 2.90
CA PHE A 75 -6.54 15.28 2.23
C PHE A 75 -5.87 16.46 1.52
N ARG A 76 -4.57 16.60 1.73
CA ARG A 76 -3.75 17.64 1.09
C ARG A 76 -2.91 17.01 0.01
N PHE A 77 -3.08 17.49 -1.22
CA PHE A 77 -2.20 17.10 -2.31
C PHE A 77 -0.76 17.49 -1.98
N PRO A 78 0.23 16.66 -2.35
CA PRO A 78 1.63 16.96 -2.12
C PRO A 78 2.05 18.32 -2.67
N THR A 79 2.75 19.08 -1.85
CA THR A 79 3.41 20.34 -2.21
C THR A 79 4.93 20.19 -2.05
N GLU A 80 5.71 21.17 -2.49
CA GLU A 80 7.17 21.15 -2.25
C GLU A 80 7.53 21.04 -0.77
N VAL A 81 6.74 21.65 0.12
CA VAL A 81 6.92 21.52 1.58
C VAL A 81 6.72 20.07 2.02
N PHE A 82 5.68 19.40 1.51
CA PHE A 82 5.45 17.98 1.78
C PHE A 82 6.62 17.13 1.30
N TYR A 83 7.15 17.38 0.10
CA TYR A 83 8.29 16.62 -0.42
C TYR A 83 9.55 16.81 0.41
N SER A 84 9.82 18.02 0.91
CA SER A 84 10.91 18.25 1.87
C SER A 84 10.73 17.46 3.17
N GLN A 85 9.51 17.41 3.71
CA GLN A 85 9.21 16.62 4.90
C GLN A 85 9.40 15.12 4.68
N VAL A 86 8.98 14.61 3.51
CA VAL A 86 9.24 13.21 3.13
C VAL A 86 10.75 12.96 3.10
N ARG A 87 11.54 13.91 2.60
CA ARG A 87 13.00 13.75 2.57
C ARG A 87 13.63 13.65 3.94
N GLU A 88 13.18 14.48 4.87
CA GLU A 88 13.67 14.50 6.25
C GLU A 88 13.26 13.22 7.00
N ALA A 89 12.04 12.72 6.76
CA ALA A 89 11.51 11.54 7.46
C ALA A 89 11.99 10.21 6.88
N TYR A 90 12.50 10.18 5.65
CA TYR A 90 12.74 8.95 4.89
C TYR A 90 13.66 7.94 5.59
N HIS A 91 14.71 8.43 6.26
CA HIS A 91 15.66 7.59 6.98
C HIS A 91 15.03 6.77 8.11
N VAL A 92 13.84 7.16 8.59
CA VAL A 92 13.09 6.42 9.62
C VAL A 92 12.21 5.33 9.01
N VAL A 93 11.85 5.50 7.73
CA VAL A 93 10.78 4.73 7.08
C VAL A 93 11.32 3.54 6.30
N THR A 94 12.58 3.53 5.88
CA THR A 94 13.15 2.42 5.10
C THR A 94 14.55 2.01 5.55
N ASP A 95 14.80 0.71 5.53
CA ASP A 95 16.13 0.10 5.72
C ASP A 95 16.79 -0.23 4.36
N ARG A 96 16.14 0.11 3.24
CA ARG A 96 16.59 -0.25 1.88
C ARG A 96 17.47 0.85 1.25
N LEU A 97 18.25 0.44 0.24
CA LEU A 97 19.09 1.32 -0.58
C LEU A 97 18.31 2.23 -1.56
N ASP A 98 16.98 2.16 -1.54
CA ASP A 98 16.13 3.01 -2.35
C ASP A 98 16.39 4.49 -2.01
N THR A 99 16.48 5.37 -3.00
CA THR A 99 16.75 6.78 -2.71
C THR A 99 15.47 7.51 -2.32
N THR A 100 15.59 8.45 -1.39
CA THR A 100 14.53 9.38 -1.02
C THR A 100 13.91 10.08 -2.24
N GLU A 101 14.73 10.41 -3.24
CA GLU A 101 14.26 11.05 -4.47
C GLU A 101 13.39 10.12 -5.31
N ASP A 102 13.65 8.81 -5.30
CA ASP A 102 12.78 7.85 -5.99
C ASP A 102 11.39 7.80 -5.34
N LEU A 103 11.29 7.85 -4.01
CA LEU A 103 10.00 7.96 -3.34
C LEU A 103 9.27 9.26 -3.73
N VAL A 104 9.97 10.40 -3.71
CA VAL A 104 9.39 11.69 -4.13
C VAL A 104 8.88 11.63 -5.58
N LEU A 105 9.65 11.00 -6.48
CA LEU A 105 9.24 10.80 -7.88
C LEU A 105 8.02 9.90 -8.00
N ILE A 106 7.98 8.77 -7.27
CA ILE A 106 6.82 7.87 -7.21
C ILE A 106 5.58 8.63 -6.73
N ILE A 107 5.68 9.40 -5.65
CA ILE A 107 4.57 10.19 -5.13
C ILE A 107 4.10 11.23 -6.15
N ARG A 108 5.02 11.95 -6.81
CA ARG A 108 4.66 12.88 -7.90
C ARG A 108 3.87 12.15 -8.99
N LYS A 109 4.32 10.97 -9.43
CA LYS A 109 3.66 10.16 -10.45
C LYS A 109 2.26 9.70 -10.04
N ILE A 110 2.08 9.30 -8.78
CA ILE A 110 0.77 8.93 -8.22
C ILE A 110 -0.24 10.09 -8.33
N PHE A 111 0.21 11.33 -8.11
CA PHE A 111 -0.68 12.51 -8.14
C PHE A 111 -0.70 13.27 -9.47
N GLU A 112 0.12 12.88 -10.45
CA GLU A 112 -0.11 13.27 -11.85
C GLU A 112 -1.38 12.61 -12.42
N GLU A 113 -1.85 11.51 -11.82
CA GLU A 113 -3.09 10.83 -12.17
C GLU A 113 -4.29 11.47 -11.48
N ILE A 114 -5.44 11.55 -12.18
CA ILE A 114 -6.66 12.17 -11.64
C ILE A 114 -7.18 11.29 -10.50
N ALA A 115 -6.98 11.68 -9.24
CA ALA A 115 -7.47 10.90 -8.11
C ALA A 115 -9.01 10.81 -8.07
N VAL A 116 -9.55 9.65 -7.66
CA VAL A 116 -10.97 9.47 -7.37
C VAL A 116 -11.20 9.69 -5.87
N GLY A 117 -11.93 10.72 -5.50
CA GLY A 117 -12.30 10.94 -4.10
C GLY A 117 -13.42 9.99 -3.66
N VAL A 118 -13.22 9.17 -2.63
CA VAL A 118 -14.22 8.26 -2.05
C VAL A 118 -14.31 8.49 -0.55
N HIS A 119 -15.33 9.23 -0.11
CA HIS A 119 -15.54 9.48 1.33
C HIS A 119 -16.61 8.51 1.85
N PRO A 120 -16.28 7.65 2.84
CA PRO A 120 -17.25 6.70 3.39
C PRO A 120 -18.48 7.33 4.05
N GLN A 121 -18.42 8.64 4.35
CA GLN A 121 -19.51 9.41 4.97
C GLN A 121 -20.49 10.01 3.95
N ASP A 122 -20.18 9.92 2.66
CA ASP A 122 -21.12 10.33 1.61
C ASP A 122 -22.27 9.32 1.50
N SER A 123 -23.37 9.67 0.81
CA SER A 123 -24.47 8.73 0.62
C SER A 123 -24.04 7.48 -0.15
N GLU A 124 -24.73 6.36 0.06
CA GLU A 124 -24.40 5.10 -0.59
C GLU A 124 -24.38 5.23 -2.13
N GLU A 125 -25.32 5.98 -2.70
CA GLU A 125 -25.39 6.25 -4.14
C GLU A 125 -24.16 7.02 -4.62
N ALA A 126 -23.72 8.03 -3.87
CA ALA A 126 -22.53 8.81 -4.21
C ALA A 126 -21.27 7.94 -4.18
N VAL A 127 -21.14 7.07 -3.18
CA VAL A 127 -20.02 6.10 -3.09
C VAL A 127 -20.08 5.11 -4.26
N LYS A 128 -21.25 4.56 -4.60
CA LYS A 128 -21.44 3.65 -5.74
C LYS A 128 -21.03 4.29 -7.07
N VAL A 129 -21.40 5.54 -7.32
CA VAL A 129 -21.00 6.27 -8.54
C VAL A 129 -19.47 6.39 -8.63
N ARG A 130 -18.79 6.67 -7.52
CA ARG A 130 -17.33 6.79 -7.49
C ARG A 130 -16.63 5.45 -7.66
N VAL A 131 -17.17 4.38 -7.05
CA VAL A 131 -16.65 3.02 -7.26
C VAL A 131 -16.86 2.56 -8.70
N ALA A 132 -18.00 2.90 -9.33
CA ALA A 132 -18.21 2.63 -10.75
C ALA A 132 -17.17 3.35 -11.63
N ALA A 133 -16.77 4.56 -11.28
CA ALA A 133 -15.69 5.27 -11.98
C ALA A 133 -14.32 4.55 -11.82
N ILE A 134 -14.03 4.00 -10.63
CA ILE A 134 -12.84 3.15 -10.42
C ILE A 134 -12.91 1.89 -11.29
N ALA A 135 -14.06 1.22 -11.31
CA ALA A 135 -14.28 0.02 -12.12
C ALA A 135 -14.08 0.29 -13.62
N GLN A 136 -14.59 1.42 -14.13
CA GLN A 136 -14.38 1.84 -15.52
C GLN A 136 -12.89 1.99 -15.85
N ARG A 137 -12.10 2.62 -14.98
CA ARG A 137 -10.65 2.77 -15.20
C ARG A 137 -9.93 1.43 -15.20
N LEU A 138 -10.34 0.52 -14.33
CA LEU A 138 -9.82 -0.86 -14.29
C LEU A 138 -10.13 -1.62 -15.58
N LEU A 139 -11.32 -1.45 -16.15
CA LEU A 139 -11.74 -2.15 -17.37
C LEU A 139 -11.12 -1.55 -18.64
N HIS A 140 -10.96 -0.24 -18.71
CA HIS A 140 -10.46 0.46 -19.90
C HIS A 140 -8.93 0.57 -19.96
N ASN A 141 -8.19 0.02 -18.98
CA ASN A 141 -6.73 0.15 -18.84
C ASN A 141 -6.24 1.59 -18.97
N SER A 142 -7.06 2.57 -18.58
CA SER A 142 -6.71 3.99 -18.61
C SER A 142 -5.89 4.36 -17.37
N VAL A 143 -4.79 3.65 -17.15
CA VAL A 143 -3.95 3.79 -15.95
C VAL A 143 -2.58 4.32 -16.33
N LYS A 144 -2.04 5.21 -15.51
CA LYS A 144 -0.64 5.64 -15.62
C LYS A 144 0.27 4.64 -14.93
N TYR A 145 1.38 4.33 -15.57
CA TYR A 145 2.41 3.45 -15.02
C TYR A 145 3.41 4.26 -14.19
N LEU A 146 3.86 3.68 -13.07
CA LEU A 146 4.77 4.35 -12.13
C LEU A 146 6.15 4.66 -12.74
N MET A 147 6.64 3.81 -13.62
CA MET A 147 7.97 3.92 -14.21
C MET A 147 7.88 3.71 -15.72
N SER A 148 8.60 4.55 -16.47
CA SER A 148 8.91 4.31 -17.88
C SER A 148 9.96 3.20 -18.00
N ASP A 149 9.94 2.45 -19.11
CA ASP A 149 10.80 1.26 -19.27
C ASP A 149 12.29 1.56 -19.06
N GLU A 150 12.78 2.74 -19.44
CA GLU A 150 14.19 3.15 -19.26
C GLU A 150 14.67 3.24 -17.80
N LYS A 151 13.76 3.43 -16.84
CA LYS A 151 14.11 3.54 -15.41
C LYS A 151 13.94 2.22 -14.65
N LYS A 152 13.22 1.25 -15.22
CA LYS A 152 13.06 -0.07 -14.59
C LYS A 152 14.41 -0.76 -14.41
N ASP A 153 15.29 -0.63 -15.40
CA ASP A 153 16.61 -1.28 -15.38
C ASP A 153 17.45 -0.83 -14.17
N ARG A 154 17.40 0.47 -13.82
CA ARG A 154 18.14 1.01 -12.67
C ARG A 154 17.59 0.55 -11.33
N LEU A 155 16.27 0.36 -11.23
CA LEU A 155 15.61 -0.07 -10.00
C LEU A 155 15.77 -1.57 -9.78
N LEU A 156 15.77 -2.37 -10.87
CA LEU A 156 16.04 -3.80 -10.81
C LEU A 156 17.46 -4.11 -10.32
N GLU A 157 18.44 -3.25 -10.65
CA GLU A 157 19.82 -3.37 -10.14
C GLU A 157 19.94 -3.09 -8.63
N LEU A 158 19.04 -2.27 -8.07
CA LEU A 158 19.06 -1.88 -6.66
C LEU A 158 18.28 -2.84 -5.76
N LEU A 159 17.41 -3.69 -6.33
CA LEU A 159 16.73 -4.71 -5.56
C LEU A 159 17.74 -5.82 -5.22
N PRO A 160 18.03 -6.09 -3.92
CA PRO A 160 18.79 -7.27 -3.57
C PRO A 160 18.06 -8.49 -4.15
N SER A 161 18.80 -9.36 -4.84
CA SER A 161 18.30 -10.65 -5.32
C SER A 161 17.63 -11.37 -4.16
N VAL A 162 16.30 -11.36 -4.13
CA VAL A 162 15.50 -12.04 -3.08
C VAL A 162 15.66 -13.57 -3.18
N ALA A 163 16.45 -14.07 -4.15
CA ALA A 163 16.70 -15.48 -4.35
C ALA A 163 17.66 -16.11 -3.32
N ASP A 164 18.35 -15.32 -2.48
CA ASP A 164 19.42 -15.83 -1.60
C ASP A 164 19.13 -15.71 -0.09
N VAL A 165 17.89 -15.38 0.32
CA VAL A 165 17.50 -15.57 1.73
C VAL A 165 17.10 -17.03 1.93
N ASP A 166 18.11 -17.90 1.86
CA ASP A 166 18.02 -19.28 2.29
C ASP A 166 17.54 -19.29 3.75
N GLY A 167 16.50 -20.08 3.99
CA GLY A 167 15.83 -20.18 5.28
C GLY A 167 16.76 -20.76 6.36
N GLU A 168 17.61 -19.91 6.95
CA GLU A 168 18.09 -20.12 8.31
C GLU A 168 16.92 -19.92 9.26
N ARG A 169 16.13 -20.99 9.33
CA ARG A 169 15.15 -21.30 10.35
C ARG A 169 15.83 -21.11 11.70
N LEU A 170 15.61 -19.95 12.32
CA LEU A 170 15.90 -19.71 13.73
C LEU A 170 15.32 -20.88 14.51
N LYS A 171 16.20 -21.76 15.00
CA LYS A 171 15.89 -22.65 16.11
C LYS A 171 15.59 -21.73 17.28
N ILE A 172 14.30 -21.46 17.48
CA ILE A 172 13.80 -20.98 18.76
C ILE A 172 14.09 -22.14 19.71
N GLU A 173 15.20 -22.03 20.42
CA GLU A 173 15.43 -22.83 21.61
C GLU A 173 14.23 -22.59 22.52
N SER A 174 13.51 -23.68 22.77
CA SER A 174 12.45 -23.75 23.77
C SER A 174 13.01 -23.23 25.08
N LEU A 175 12.62 -22.01 25.46
CA LEU A 175 12.76 -21.54 26.82
C LEU A 175 11.84 -22.39 27.68
N ASP A 176 12.47 -23.12 28.59
CA ASP A 176 11.84 -23.92 29.62
C ASP A 176 10.76 -23.08 30.33
N GLU A 177 9.53 -23.59 30.31
CA GLU A 177 8.43 -23.06 31.11
C GLU A 177 8.71 -23.42 32.57
N ASP A 178 9.38 -22.51 33.29
CA ASP A 178 9.47 -22.59 34.75
C ASP A 178 8.06 -22.43 35.35
N GLU A 179 7.61 -23.50 36.00
CA GLU A 179 6.44 -23.55 36.87
C GLU A 179 6.47 -22.41 37.89
N CYS A 180 5.59 -21.42 37.74
CA CYS A 180 5.26 -20.50 38.83
C CYS A 180 3.97 -20.98 39.51
N SER A 181 4.16 -21.88 40.46
CA SER A 181 3.18 -22.31 41.44
C SER A 181 2.85 -21.20 42.45
N SER A 182 1.61 -21.23 42.95
CA SER A 182 1.12 -20.60 44.19
C SER A 182 0.95 -19.07 44.15
N SER A 183 -0.08 -18.46 44.73
CA SER A 183 -1.01 -18.90 45.79
C SER A 183 -2.32 -18.11 45.72
N GLU A 184 -3.40 -18.79 46.05
CA GLU A 184 -4.66 -18.22 46.53
C GLU A 184 -4.39 -17.26 47.70
N GLU A 185 -5.04 -16.10 47.71
CA GLU A 185 -5.32 -15.39 48.96
C GLU A 185 -6.71 -14.76 48.88
N GLU A 186 -7.64 -15.42 49.58
CA GLU A 186 -8.87 -14.87 50.13
C GLU A 186 -8.61 -13.52 50.85
N ALA A 187 -9.55 -12.58 50.77
CA ALA A 187 -10.26 -12.06 51.94
C ALA A 187 -11.12 -10.82 51.60
N THR A 188 -12.38 -10.85 52.06
CA THR A 188 -13.19 -9.78 52.71
C THR A 188 -13.20 -8.37 52.09
N GLU A 189 -14.32 -7.69 51.88
CA GLU A 189 -15.60 -7.61 52.62
C GLU A 189 -16.62 -6.88 51.73
#